data_AF-A0A229Y040-F1
#
_entry.id   AF-A0A229Y040-F1
#
_cell.length_a   1.000
_cell.length_b   1.000
_cell.length_c   1.000
_cell.angle_alpha   90.00
_cell.angle_beta   90.00
_cell.angle_gamma   90.00
#
_symmetry.space_group_name_H-M   'P 1'
#
loop_
_entity.id
_entity.type
_entity.pdbx_description
1 polymer ?
#
loop_
_entity_poly.entity_id
_entity_poly.type
_entity_poly.pdbx_seq_one_letter_code
_entity_poly.pdbx_strand_id
1 'polypeptide(L)'
;MSHKPGGYFYYRYTYMCPWTDTAGQSGTDNTYHSAVYTPVRKQDHTAQTSWYNNTAMPAVKADIEKNFYGDADRNKQGRTYERYNQQYVRQEQFMWCSKLPTHTSEGWETVPFGKQI
;
A
#
# COMPACT_ATOMS: atom_id res chain seq x y z
N MET A 1 4.25 -27.50 -9.09
CA MET A 1 4.44 -26.47 -8.04
C MET A 1 3.59 -26.86 -6.84
N SER A 2 4.18 -26.95 -5.65
CA SER A 2 3.45 -27.40 -4.44
C SER A 2 2.65 -26.24 -3.85
N HIS A 3 1.32 -26.35 -3.79
CA HIS A 3 0.46 -25.36 -3.17
C HIS A 3 0.44 -25.58 -1.66
N LYS A 4 0.96 -24.63 -0.90
CA LYS A 4 0.89 -24.68 0.56
C LYS A 4 -0.52 -24.32 1.04
N PRO A 5 -1.07 -25.04 2.02
CA PRO A 5 -2.36 -24.70 2.62
C PRO A 5 -2.25 -23.44 3.48
N GLY A 6 -3.35 -22.70 3.58
CA GLY A 6 -3.47 -21.48 4.36
C GLY A 6 -2.66 -20.30 3.82
N GLY A 7 -2.42 -19.33 4.69
CA GLY A 7 -1.58 -18.15 4.45
C GLY A 7 -2.38 -16.91 4.05
N TYR A 8 -1.68 -15.96 3.45
CA TYR A 8 -2.20 -14.63 3.11
C TYR A 8 -1.73 -14.23 1.73
N PHE A 9 -2.60 -13.59 0.96
CA PHE A 9 -2.14 -12.72 -0.12
C PHE A 9 -1.80 -11.36 0.48
N TYR A 10 -0.63 -10.85 0.12
CA TYR A 10 -0.03 -9.68 0.73
C TYR A 10 0.52 -8.73 -0.34
N TYR A 11 0.21 -7.45 -0.19
CA TYR A 11 0.67 -6.40 -1.07
C TYR A 11 1.17 -5.21 -0.25
N ARG A 12 2.47 -4.91 -0.37
CA ARG A 12 3.12 -3.76 0.26
C ARG A 12 3.50 -2.74 -0.80
N TYR A 13 3.25 -1.47 -0.50
CA TYR A 13 3.43 -0.40 -1.46
C TYR A 13 3.86 0.91 -0.81
N THR A 14 4.42 1.77 -1.65
CA THR A 14 4.73 3.16 -1.35
C THR A 14 4.02 4.07 -2.35
N TYR A 15 3.40 5.14 -1.87
CA TYR A 15 2.77 6.14 -2.73
C TYR A 15 3.68 7.36 -2.90
N MET A 16 4.08 7.63 -4.15
CA MET A 16 5.01 8.69 -4.55
C MET A 16 4.24 9.82 -5.24
N CYS A 17 3.61 10.71 -4.48
CA CYS A 17 2.70 11.72 -5.03
C CYS A 17 3.45 13.00 -5.46
N PRO A 18 3.31 13.44 -6.73
CA PRO A 18 3.78 14.75 -7.14
C PRO A 18 3.03 15.88 -6.42
N TRP A 19 3.73 16.98 -6.21
CA TRP A 19 3.16 18.23 -5.71
C TRP A 19 3.76 19.44 -6.42
N THR A 20 3.01 20.53 -6.40
CA THR A 20 3.46 21.87 -6.82
C THR A 20 3.15 22.88 -5.72
N ASP A 21 4.08 23.79 -5.43
CA ASP A 21 3.86 24.87 -4.45
C ASP A 21 3.35 26.17 -5.07
N THR A 22 3.06 27.16 -4.23
CA THR A 22 2.57 28.48 -4.67
C THR A 22 3.60 29.29 -5.47
N ALA A 23 4.88 28.92 -5.42
CA ALA A 23 5.95 29.54 -6.20
C ALA A 23 6.17 28.83 -7.56
N GLY A 24 5.40 27.77 -7.84
CA GLY A 24 5.51 26.98 -9.07
C GLY A 24 6.63 25.93 -9.04
N GLN A 25 7.23 25.65 -7.88
CA GLN A 25 8.17 24.54 -7.74
C GLN A 25 7.42 23.22 -7.65
N SER A 26 7.99 22.17 -8.26
CA SER A 26 7.42 20.82 -8.22
C SER A 26 8.36 19.82 -7.57
N GLY A 27 7.78 18.81 -6.94
CA GLY A 27 8.51 17.70 -6.32
C GLY A 27 7.66 16.45 -6.19
N THR A 28 8.20 15.44 -5.52
CA THR A 28 7.47 14.20 -5.23
C THR A 28 7.67 13.83 -3.76
N ASP A 29 6.57 13.58 -3.05
CA ASP A 29 6.61 13.05 -1.70
C ASP A 29 6.43 11.53 -1.72
N ASN A 30 7.34 10.82 -1.05
CA ASN A 30 7.38 9.35 -1.01
C ASN A 30 7.08 8.81 0.38
N THR A 31 6.28 9.54 1.16
CA THR A 31 6.20 9.36 2.62
C THR A 31 5.14 8.34 3.04
N TYR A 32 4.25 7.93 2.13
CA TYR A 32 3.16 7.02 2.48
C TYR A 32 3.52 5.58 2.15
N HIS A 33 3.91 4.84 3.19
CA HIS A 33 4.24 3.42 3.13
C HIS A 33 3.12 2.61 3.82
N SER A 34 2.56 1.62 3.12
CA SER A 34 1.52 0.77 3.70
C SER A 34 1.48 -0.62 3.08
N ALA A 35 0.61 -1.47 3.60
CA ALA A 35 0.36 -2.78 3.04
C ALA A 35 -1.10 -3.21 3.28
N VAL A 36 -1.60 -4.09 2.41
CA VAL A 36 -2.91 -4.73 2.53
C VAL A 36 -2.78 -6.23 2.39
N TYR A 37 -3.65 -6.99 3.06
CA TYR A 37 -3.65 -8.43 2.98
C TYR A 37 -5.02 -9.07 3.19
N THR A 38 -5.18 -10.29 2.68
CA THR A 38 -6.38 -11.12 2.90
C THR A 38 -5.96 -12.56 3.20
N PRO A 39 -6.54 -13.22 4.22
CA PRO A 39 -6.29 -14.64 4.48
C PRO A 39 -6.82 -15.51 3.34
N VAL A 40 -6.08 -16.56 2.98
CA VAL A 40 -6.43 -17.47 1.88
C VAL A 40 -6.29 -18.92 2.28
N ARG A 41 -7.05 -19.79 1.62
CA ARG A 41 -7.05 -21.23 1.91
C ARG A 41 -5.83 -21.96 1.37
N LYS A 42 -5.16 -21.42 0.35
CA LYS A 42 -3.98 -22.01 -0.28
C LYS A 42 -3.21 -20.96 -1.07
N GLN A 43 -1.94 -21.24 -1.33
CA GLN A 43 -1.15 -20.53 -2.33
C GLN A 43 -1.69 -20.83 -3.74
N ASP A 44 -2.12 -19.79 -4.46
CA ASP A 44 -2.62 -19.90 -5.83
C ASP A 44 -2.32 -18.61 -6.59
N HIS A 45 -1.49 -18.70 -7.63
CA HIS A 45 -1.01 -17.53 -8.38
C HIS A 45 -2.14 -16.84 -9.17
N THR A 46 -3.06 -17.61 -9.76
CA THR A 46 -4.17 -17.04 -10.52
C THR A 46 -5.12 -16.30 -9.58
N ALA A 47 -5.42 -16.89 -8.42
CA ALA A 47 -6.22 -16.22 -7.41
C ALA A 47 -5.51 -14.98 -6.86
N GLN A 48 -4.18 -15.00 -6.71
CA GLN A 48 -3.41 -13.85 -6.24
C GLN A 48 -3.45 -12.68 -7.22
N THR A 49 -3.29 -12.94 -8.53
CA THR A 49 -3.44 -11.91 -9.57
C THR A 49 -4.86 -11.35 -9.62
N SER A 50 -5.88 -12.21 -9.51
CA SER A 50 -7.27 -11.76 -9.46
C SER A 50 -7.53 -10.88 -8.23
N TRP A 51 -7.05 -11.32 -7.06
CA TRP A 51 -7.13 -10.56 -5.81
C TRP A 51 -6.43 -9.20 -5.92
N TYR A 52 -5.26 -9.13 -6.55
CA TYR A 52 -4.56 -7.87 -6.75
C TYR A 52 -5.40 -6.84 -7.49
N ASN A 53 -5.96 -7.23 -8.65
CA ASN A 53 -6.73 -6.33 -9.50
C ASN A 53 -8.10 -5.97 -8.89
N ASN A 54 -8.80 -6.96 -8.31
CA ASN A 54 -10.19 -6.82 -7.91
C ASN A 54 -10.39 -6.43 -6.44
N THR A 55 -9.37 -6.60 -5.60
CA THR A 55 -9.48 -6.41 -4.15
C THR A 55 -8.38 -5.50 -3.62
N ALA A 56 -7.11 -5.85 -3.84
CA ALA A 56 -5.99 -5.09 -3.28
C ALA A 56 -5.91 -3.67 -3.82
N MET A 57 -5.92 -3.48 -5.15
CA MET A 57 -5.78 -2.15 -5.75
C MET A 57 -6.94 -1.18 -5.41
N PRO A 58 -8.22 -1.61 -5.44
CA PRO A 58 -9.31 -0.78 -4.93
C PRO A 58 -9.13 -0.38 -3.47
N ALA A 59 -8.68 -1.30 -2.61
CA ALA A 59 -8.43 -0.99 -1.21
C ALA A 59 -7.23 -0.05 -1.01
N VAL A 60 -6.16 -0.21 -1.79
CA VAL A 60 -5.00 0.69 -1.81
C VAL A 60 -5.44 2.11 -2.16
N LYS A 61 -6.27 2.28 -3.18
CA LYS A 61 -6.83 3.60 -3.54
C LYS A 61 -7.58 4.22 -2.36
N ALA A 62 -8.54 3.49 -1.78
CA ALA A 62 -9.33 3.97 -0.65
C ALA A 62 -8.45 4.33 0.57
N ASP A 63 -7.39 3.56 0.78
CA ASP A 63 -6.44 3.78 1.87
C ASP A 63 -5.64 5.08 1.69
N ILE A 64 -5.16 5.34 0.47
CA ILE A 64 -4.44 6.58 0.11
C ILE A 64 -5.40 7.78 0.20
N GLU A 65 -6.58 7.68 -0.38
CA GLU A 65 -7.62 8.73 -0.34
C GLU A 65 -7.97 9.13 1.09
N LYS A 66 -8.07 8.15 2.00
CA LYS A 66 -8.41 8.39 3.39
C LYS A 66 -7.24 8.94 4.22
N ASN A 67 -6.05 8.35 4.11
CA ASN A 67 -4.97 8.61 5.06
C ASN A 67 -3.90 9.56 4.52
N PHE A 68 -3.55 9.50 3.23
CA PHE A 68 -2.54 10.41 2.66
C PHE A 68 -3.13 11.80 2.41
N TYR A 69 -4.23 11.88 1.65
CA TYR A 69 -4.80 13.18 1.27
C TYR A 69 -5.41 13.94 2.44
N GLY A 70 -5.82 13.26 3.51
CA GLY A 70 -6.29 13.91 4.74
C GLY A 70 -5.25 14.83 5.38
N ASP A 71 -3.98 14.40 5.37
CA ASP A 71 -2.86 15.18 5.89
C ASP A 71 -2.26 16.09 4.80
N ALA A 72 -2.14 15.57 3.58
CA ALA A 72 -1.56 16.31 2.46
C ALA A 72 -2.38 17.58 2.14
N ASP A 73 -3.71 17.54 2.20
CA ASP A 73 -4.54 18.72 1.92
C ASP A 73 -4.50 19.76 3.07
N ARG A 74 -3.98 19.40 4.25
CA ARG A 74 -3.84 20.29 5.41
C ARG A 74 -2.40 20.77 5.62
N ASN A 75 -1.51 20.48 4.67
CA ASN A 75 -0.10 20.79 4.79
C ASN A 75 0.13 22.31 4.95
N LYS A 76 1.13 22.68 5.77
CA LYS A 76 1.48 24.09 6.02
C LYS A 76 2.50 24.63 5.02
N GLN A 77 3.00 23.80 4.11
CA GLN A 77 4.00 24.18 3.11
C GLN A 77 3.39 24.81 1.86
N GLY A 78 2.06 24.93 1.75
CA GLY A 78 1.39 25.49 0.57
C GLY A 78 1.50 24.57 -0.66
N ARG A 79 1.74 23.28 -0.45
CA ARG A 79 1.85 22.29 -1.52
C ARG A 79 0.46 21.87 -1.99
N THR A 80 0.28 21.79 -3.29
CA THR A 80 -0.89 21.18 -3.92
C THR A 80 -0.46 19.85 -4.50
N TYR A 81 -1.11 18.77 -4.07
CA TYR A 81 -0.79 17.42 -4.53
C TYR A 81 -1.69 17.03 -5.70
N GLU A 82 -1.14 16.31 -6.66
CA GLU A 82 -1.96 15.66 -7.68
C GLU A 82 -2.93 14.67 -7.02
N ARG A 83 -4.16 14.55 -7.55
CA ARG A 83 -5.14 13.58 -7.03
C ARG A 83 -4.76 12.16 -7.41
N TYR A 84 -5.41 11.19 -6.78
CA TYR A 84 -5.01 9.79 -6.84
C TYR A 84 -4.71 9.32 -8.28
N ASN A 85 -3.50 8.83 -8.49
CA ASN A 85 -3.10 8.16 -9.71
C ASN A 85 -2.34 6.88 -9.36
N GLN A 86 -2.84 5.76 -9.88
CA GLN A 86 -2.28 4.44 -9.63
C GLN A 86 -0.81 4.32 -10.07
N GLN A 87 -0.35 5.10 -11.05
CA GLN A 87 1.05 5.10 -11.52
C GLN A 87 2.05 5.54 -10.43
N TYR A 88 1.57 6.26 -9.42
CA TYR A 88 2.37 6.70 -8.26
C TYR A 88 2.43 5.65 -7.15
N VAL A 89 1.65 4.56 -7.26
CA VAL A 89 1.75 3.41 -6.36
C VAL A 89 2.91 2.53 -6.82
N ARG A 90 3.98 2.49 -6.02
CA ARG A 90 5.10 1.57 -6.23
C ARG A 90 4.90 0.31 -5.42
N GLN A 91 4.86 -0.82 -6.12
CA GLN A 91 4.89 -2.14 -5.50
C GLN A 91 6.27 -2.38 -4.86
N GLU A 92 6.29 -2.64 -3.56
CA GLU A 92 7.49 -3.10 -2.85
C GLU A 92 7.48 -4.63 -2.72
N GLN A 93 6.33 -5.21 -2.35
CA GLN A 93 6.17 -6.66 -2.22
C GLN A 93 4.79 -7.07 -2.73
N PHE A 94 4.75 -8.16 -3.50
CA PHE A 94 3.53 -8.82 -3.91
C PHE A 94 3.75 -10.32 -3.84
N MET A 95 3.21 -10.95 -2.81
CA MET A 95 3.53 -12.35 -2.50
C MET A 95 2.42 -13.05 -1.70
N TRP A 96 2.41 -14.36 -1.78
CA TRP A 96 1.77 -15.19 -0.77
C TRP A 96 2.73 -15.37 0.41
N CYS A 97 2.20 -15.29 1.63
CA CYS A 97 2.97 -15.50 2.85
C CYS A 97 2.30 -16.55 3.74
N SER A 98 3.07 -17.47 4.33
CA SER A 98 2.56 -18.37 5.37
C SER A 98 2.31 -17.63 6.70
N LYS A 99 3.08 -16.57 6.95
CA LYS A 99 2.94 -15.63 8.07
C LYS A 99 3.10 -14.21 7.54
N LEU A 100 2.33 -13.26 8.08
CA LEU A 100 2.42 -11.87 7.64
C LEU A 100 3.79 -11.27 7.99
N PRO A 101 4.37 -10.46 7.11
CA PRO A 101 5.50 -9.60 7.47
C PRO A 101 5.11 -8.71 8.66
N THR A 102 6.05 -8.47 9.57
CA THR A 102 5.85 -7.60 10.74
C THR A 102 6.58 -6.27 10.57
N HIS A 103 6.29 -5.31 11.45
CA HIS A 103 7.02 -4.05 11.49
C HIS A 103 8.51 -4.28 11.80
N THR A 104 9.39 -3.45 11.25
CA THR A 104 10.83 -3.45 11.58
C THR A 104 11.20 -2.43 12.66
N SER A 105 10.21 -1.68 13.14
CA SER A 105 10.40 -0.64 14.17
C SER A 105 10.42 -1.27 15.57
N GLU A 106 11.30 -0.74 16.41
CA GLU A 106 11.45 -1.20 17.79
C GLU A 106 10.12 -1.13 18.55
N GLY A 107 9.75 -2.23 19.22
CA GLY A 107 8.52 -2.36 20.00
C GLY A 107 7.29 -2.82 19.20
N TRP A 108 7.40 -2.96 17.87
CA TRP A 108 6.30 -3.40 17.00
C TRP A 108 6.61 -4.66 16.20
N GLU A 109 7.73 -5.33 16.48
CA GLU A 109 8.28 -6.43 15.67
C GLU A 109 7.38 -7.68 15.63
N THR A 110 6.41 -7.76 16.55
CA THR A 110 5.44 -8.86 16.62
C THR A 110 4.12 -8.53 15.93
N VAL A 111 3.89 -7.27 15.57
CA VAL A 111 2.64 -6.81 14.96
C VAL A 111 2.73 -6.95 13.44
N PRO A 112 1.74 -7.57 12.77
CA PRO A 112 1.69 -7.62 11.32
C PRO A 112 1.71 -6.22 10.71
N PHE A 113 2.57 -6.00 9.72
CA PHE A 113 2.58 -4.76 8.95
C PHE A 113 1.48 -4.80 7.90
N GLY A 114 0.55 -3.86 7.94
CA GLY A 114 -0.52 -3.71 6.96
C GLY A 114 -1.92 -3.94 7.50
N LYS A 115 -2.90 -3.78 6.61
CA LYS A 115 -4.33 -3.76 6.93
C LYS A 115 -5.01 -4.98 6.31
N GLN A 116 -5.80 -5.69 7.10
CA GLN A 116 -6.64 -6.76 6.56
C GLN A 116 -7.80 -6.15 5.77
N ILE A 117 -8.06 -6.68 4.58
CA ILE A 117 -9.16 -6.29 3.69
C ILE A 117 -9.96 -7.49 3.20
#